data_AF-A0A940LC24-F1
#
_entry.id   AF-A0A940LC24-F1
#
_cell.length_a   1.000
_cell.length_b   1.000
_cell.length_c   1.000
_cell.angle_alpha   90.00
_cell.angle_beta   90.00
_cell.angle_gamma   90.00
#
_symmetry.space_group_name_H-M   'P 1'
#
loop_
_entity.id
_entity.type
_entity.pdbx_description
1 polymer ?
#
loop_
_entity_poly.entity_id
_entity_poly.type
_entity_poly.pdbx_seq_one_letter_code
_entity_poly.pdbx_strand_id
1 'polypeptide(L)'
;MKKTTVILILFAAISSFTFITKLTEDKPVPIPPSKQRTNGDAKEGYNYLVTGDYVKGGLPLNIFLLGTFGQKTYLQREGLNKNIGFAYTAIKASNGETLVAPNCLQCHAQVFEDQLIIGLGNSLADFTRSQKLNTANIEKLEKLLKTNAPKQYEASAPFINITKTIAPYLFAEVKGVNVADRLAAILVAHRNPMNFKWSDTALMPIPNELIPTDTPPWWLLKKKNAMFYNGFGRGDFGRFLMASNLLTVRDTSESRSVDEHMPDVLAYIYSLQPPKYPKTIDQSLAAKGRIIFEKNCSDCHGTYGANGTYPNLLIPASVIKTDSFLYKSNYSNPQFVNWFNKSWFTTGDHPAQLVPFNGYIAPPLDGIWITAPYLHNGSVPTLEALLNSKLRPQYWSRDFDHPQYDYDNPGWKYKAEEKPLNTSTYNT
;
A
#
# COMPACT_ATOMS: atom_id res chain seq x y z
N MET A 1 -15.77 -84.81 14.05
CA MET A 1 -15.52 -83.84 12.96
C MET A 1 -16.35 -82.57 13.17
N LYS A 2 -15.75 -81.48 13.68
CA LYS A 2 -16.03 -80.06 13.35
C LYS A 2 -15.35 -79.13 14.39
N LYS A 3 -14.37 -78.36 13.88
CA LYS A 3 -13.99 -76.96 14.16
C LYS A 3 -13.93 -76.40 15.59
N THR A 4 -12.72 -75.95 15.97
CA THR A 4 -12.42 -74.59 16.52
C THR A 4 -10.89 -74.43 16.55
N THR A 5 -10.29 -73.70 15.60
CA THR A 5 -9.86 -72.28 15.67
C THR A 5 -8.84 -71.99 16.78
N VAL A 6 -7.56 -71.87 16.42
CA VAL A 6 -6.55 -71.12 17.18
C VAL A 6 -5.83 -70.18 16.21
N ILE A 7 -5.78 -68.92 16.63
CA ILE A 7 -5.35 -67.71 15.93
C ILE A 7 -3.83 -67.64 15.92
N LEU A 8 -3.23 -67.43 14.74
CA LEU A 8 -1.81 -67.12 14.57
C LEU A 8 -1.65 -65.59 14.52
N ILE A 9 -1.00 -65.04 15.55
CA ILE A 9 -0.58 -63.65 15.66
C ILE A 9 0.63 -63.46 14.73
N LEU A 10 0.47 -62.68 13.68
CA LEU A 10 1.58 -62.16 12.87
C LEU A 10 1.80 -60.70 13.26
N PHE A 11 2.87 -60.46 14.02
CA PHE A 11 3.41 -59.14 14.30
C PHE A 11 3.94 -58.54 13.01
N ALA A 12 3.16 -57.67 12.37
CA ALA A 12 3.69 -56.67 11.44
C ALA A 12 3.94 -55.40 12.26
N ALA A 13 5.21 -55.14 12.58
CA ALA A 13 5.66 -53.89 13.15
C ALA A 13 5.48 -52.78 12.10
N ILE A 14 4.29 -52.18 12.05
CA ILE A 14 4.09 -50.89 11.42
C ILE A 14 4.65 -49.87 12.43
N SER A 15 5.92 -49.50 12.21
CA SER A 15 6.51 -48.30 12.79
C SER A 15 5.70 -47.11 12.30
N SER A 16 4.65 -46.83 13.07
CA SER A 16 3.89 -45.61 13.00
C SER A 16 4.86 -44.51 13.40
N PHE A 17 5.55 -43.90 12.44
CA PHE A 17 6.03 -42.53 12.60
C PHE A 17 4.78 -41.66 12.70
N THR A 18 4.12 -41.71 13.86
CA THR A 18 3.29 -40.61 14.33
C THR A 18 4.25 -39.44 14.42
N PHE A 19 4.25 -38.64 13.36
CA PHE A 19 4.70 -37.27 13.39
C PHE A 19 3.81 -36.61 14.45
N ILE A 20 4.24 -36.70 15.71
CA ILE A 20 3.78 -35.80 16.75
C ILE A 20 4.37 -34.46 16.29
N THR A 21 3.63 -33.77 15.42
CA THR A 21 3.71 -32.33 15.33
C THR A 21 3.43 -31.85 16.74
N LYS A 22 4.50 -31.67 17.51
CA LYS A 22 4.47 -30.78 18.65
C LYS A 22 3.91 -29.48 18.04
N LEU A 23 2.67 -29.16 18.39
CA LEU A 23 2.06 -27.85 18.16
C LEU A 23 2.95 -26.84 18.90
N THR A 24 4.11 -26.53 18.31
CA THR A 24 4.85 -25.33 18.67
C THR A 24 3.96 -24.22 18.15
N GLU A 25 3.26 -23.54 19.05
CA GLU A 25 2.61 -22.28 18.74
C GLU A 25 3.62 -21.42 17.97
N ASP A 26 3.28 -21.03 16.74
CA ASP A 26 4.16 -20.17 15.95
C ASP A 26 4.38 -18.89 16.76
N LYS A 27 5.65 -18.57 17.04
CA LYS A 27 6.00 -17.39 17.83
C LYS A 27 6.22 -16.19 16.91
N PRO A 28 5.98 -14.95 17.41
CA PRO A 28 6.41 -13.74 16.74
C PRO A 28 7.89 -13.80 16.31
N VAL A 29 8.18 -13.37 15.08
CA VAL A 29 9.53 -13.42 14.50
C VAL A 29 10.09 -12.01 14.37
N PRO A 30 11.24 -11.68 14.98
CA PRO A 30 11.85 -10.37 14.82
C PRO A 30 12.36 -10.17 13.40
N ILE A 31 12.23 -8.93 12.92
CA ILE A 31 12.77 -8.49 11.65
C ILE A 31 14.08 -7.73 11.94
N PRO A 32 15.24 -8.22 11.46
CA PRO A 32 16.49 -7.50 11.63
C PRO A 32 16.46 -6.18 10.85
N PRO A 33 17.08 -5.10 11.36
CA PRO A 33 17.23 -3.86 10.61
C PRO A 33 18.13 -4.07 9.39
N SER A 34 17.84 -3.33 8.32
CA SER A 34 18.72 -3.20 7.14
C SER A 34 19.30 -1.80 7.07
N LYS A 35 20.52 -1.68 6.53
CA LYS A 35 21.17 -0.38 6.31
C LYS A 35 20.31 0.45 5.34
N GLN A 36 19.98 1.67 5.74
CA GLN A 36 19.23 2.64 4.95
C GLN A 36 20.13 3.80 4.51
N ARG A 37 19.84 4.40 3.35
CA ARG A 37 20.45 5.65 2.89
C ARG A 37 19.79 6.85 3.57
N THR A 38 20.28 7.22 4.74
CA THR A 38 19.68 8.24 5.62
C THR A 38 20.37 9.61 5.55
N ASN A 39 21.35 9.77 4.67
CA ASN A 39 22.13 10.99 4.49
C ASN A 39 21.48 11.99 3.50
N GLY A 40 20.19 11.84 3.20
CA GLY A 40 19.45 12.75 2.33
C GLY A 40 18.95 14.02 3.04
N ASP A 41 18.52 14.99 2.26
CA ASP A 41 17.93 16.26 2.70
C ASP A 41 16.39 16.18 2.67
N ALA A 42 15.76 16.37 3.83
CA ALA A 42 14.29 16.29 3.95
C ALA A 42 13.55 17.39 3.16
N LYS A 43 14.14 18.56 2.97
CA LYS A 43 13.55 19.64 2.17
C LYS A 43 13.59 19.29 0.68
N GLU A 44 14.72 18.78 0.20
CA GLU A 44 14.82 18.30 -1.18
C GLU A 44 13.92 17.10 -1.43
N GLY A 45 13.77 16.22 -0.44
CA GLY A 45 12.83 15.10 -0.47
C GLY A 45 11.38 15.55 -0.62
N TYR A 46 10.97 16.57 0.14
CA TYR A 46 9.66 17.19 -0.01
C TYR A 46 9.47 17.79 -1.41
N ASN A 47 10.45 18.58 -1.88
CA ASN A 47 10.40 19.21 -3.19
C ASN A 47 10.24 18.16 -4.30
N TYR A 48 11.05 17.10 -4.27
CA TYR A 48 10.98 16.03 -5.26
C TYR A 48 9.66 15.25 -5.17
N LEU A 49 9.15 14.99 -3.96
CA LEU A 49 7.85 14.35 -3.76
C LEU A 49 6.68 15.16 -4.36
N VAL A 50 6.70 16.49 -4.24
CA VAL A 50 5.59 17.36 -4.67
C VAL A 50 5.75 17.95 -6.08
N THR A 51 6.95 17.88 -6.67
CA THR A 51 7.25 18.49 -7.98
C THR A 51 8.15 17.67 -8.91
N GLY A 52 8.72 16.56 -8.44
CA GLY A 52 9.65 15.72 -9.19
C GLY A 52 9.00 14.78 -10.20
N ASP A 53 9.84 14.19 -11.06
CA ASP A 53 9.46 13.41 -12.24
C ASP A 53 9.76 11.90 -12.10
N TYR A 54 9.49 11.31 -10.94
CA TYR A 54 9.69 9.86 -10.73
C TYR A 54 8.72 8.98 -11.54
N VAL A 55 7.62 9.55 -12.04
CA VAL A 55 6.81 8.97 -13.12
C VAL A 55 6.89 9.93 -14.31
N LYS A 56 7.54 9.52 -15.40
CA LYS A 56 7.82 10.38 -16.56
C LYS A 56 6.78 10.35 -17.69
N GLY A 57 5.64 9.71 -17.48
CA GLY A 57 4.53 9.68 -18.44
C GLY A 57 3.22 10.11 -17.81
N GLY A 58 2.38 10.78 -18.60
CA GLY A 58 1.13 11.35 -18.12
C GLY A 58 0.26 11.91 -19.25
N LEU A 59 -0.77 12.64 -18.86
CA LEU A 59 -1.69 13.32 -19.77
C LEU A 59 -1.17 14.71 -20.14
N PRO A 60 -1.45 15.26 -21.33
CA PRO A 60 -1.07 16.63 -21.66
C PRO A 60 -1.72 17.62 -20.69
N LEU A 61 -0.97 18.65 -20.25
CA LEU A 61 -1.40 19.58 -19.20
C LEU A 61 -2.78 20.22 -19.47
N ASN A 62 -3.02 20.68 -20.69
CA ASN A 62 -4.30 21.28 -21.08
C ASN A 62 -5.47 20.28 -20.95
N ILE A 63 -5.27 19.02 -21.36
CA ILE A 63 -6.28 17.96 -21.23
C ILE A 63 -6.53 17.63 -19.76
N PHE A 64 -5.48 17.55 -18.95
CA PHE A 64 -5.62 17.30 -17.52
C PHE A 64 -6.41 18.42 -16.81
N LEU A 65 -6.10 19.68 -17.10
CA LEU A 65 -6.77 20.83 -16.49
C LEU A 65 -8.24 20.96 -16.91
N LEU A 66 -8.60 20.54 -18.13
CA LEU A 66 -10.00 20.46 -18.56
C LEU A 66 -10.82 19.51 -17.67
N GLY A 67 -10.24 18.39 -17.24
CA GLY A 67 -10.90 17.40 -16.39
C GLY A 67 -10.87 17.69 -14.89
N THR A 68 -10.11 18.71 -14.47
CA THR A 68 -9.88 19.06 -13.05
C THR A 68 -10.19 20.54 -12.76
N PHE A 69 -10.87 21.21 -13.69
CA PHE A 69 -11.22 22.62 -13.55
C PHE A 69 -12.02 22.88 -12.26
N GLY A 70 -11.59 23.89 -11.50
CA GLY A 70 -12.22 24.27 -10.24
C GLY A 70 -11.86 23.38 -9.04
N GLN A 71 -11.01 22.36 -9.20
CA GLN A 71 -10.54 21.56 -8.07
C GLN A 71 -9.69 22.40 -7.11
N LYS A 72 -10.00 22.33 -5.81
CA LYS A 72 -9.21 22.96 -4.75
C LYS A 72 -7.80 22.36 -4.69
N THR A 73 -6.79 23.22 -4.63
CA THR A 73 -5.40 22.84 -4.37
C THR A 73 -5.06 23.05 -2.90
N TYR A 74 -4.41 22.06 -2.28
CA TYR A 74 -3.99 22.12 -0.88
C TYR A 74 -2.50 22.37 -0.71
N LEU A 75 -1.70 22.07 -1.75
CA LEU A 75 -0.27 22.39 -1.77
C LEU A 75 -0.06 23.77 -2.38
N GLN A 76 0.74 24.59 -1.70
CA GLN A 76 1.16 25.91 -2.19
C GLN A 76 2.34 25.76 -3.15
N ARG A 77 2.07 25.24 -4.36
CA ARG A 77 3.09 25.05 -5.40
C ARG A 77 3.14 26.24 -6.36
N GLU A 78 4.30 26.48 -6.93
CA GLU A 78 4.52 27.49 -7.96
C GLU A 78 4.58 26.89 -9.38
N GLY A 79 4.67 27.76 -10.38
CA GLY A 79 4.87 27.37 -11.78
C GLY A 79 3.77 26.45 -12.33
N LEU A 80 4.19 25.42 -13.07
CA LEU A 80 3.29 24.47 -13.74
C LEU A 80 2.43 23.65 -12.76
N ASN A 81 2.84 23.54 -11.50
CA ASN A 81 2.17 22.75 -10.48
C ASN A 81 1.13 23.54 -9.66
N LYS A 82 1.01 24.86 -9.87
CA LYS A 82 0.15 25.76 -9.09
C LYS A 82 -1.31 25.34 -9.03
N ASN A 83 -1.87 24.92 -10.16
CA ASN A 83 -3.29 24.56 -10.31
C ASN A 83 -3.52 23.04 -10.39
N ILE A 84 -2.52 22.24 -10.02
CA ILE A 84 -2.61 20.78 -10.05
C ILE A 84 -2.89 20.27 -8.64
N GLY A 85 -3.78 19.29 -8.50
CA GLY A 85 -4.06 18.64 -7.22
C GLY A 85 -2.83 17.92 -6.64
N PHE A 86 -2.82 17.68 -5.32
CA PHE A 86 -1.65 17.11 -4.62
C PHE A 86 -1.23 15.72 -5.13
N ALA A 87 -2.17 14.94 -5.68
CA ALA A 87 -1.95 13.59 -6.20
C ALA A 87 -1.22 13.54 -7.55
N TYR A 88 -0.89 14.69 -8.13
CA TYR A 88 -0.31 14.79 -9.47
C TYR A 88 0.78 15.84 -9.53
N THR A 89 1.67 15.67 -10.51
CA THR A 89 2.80 16.56 -10.76
C THR A 89 2.93 16.85 -12.25
N ALA A 90 3.19 18.11 -12.61
CA ALA A 90 3.60 18.51 -13.95
C ALA A 90 5.05 18.11 -14.21
N ILE A 91 5.29 17.49 -15.36
CA ILE A 91 6.60 17.00 -15.82
C ILE A 91 6.86 17.46 -17.25
N LYS A 92 8.12 17.38 -17.68
CA LYS A 92 8.53 17.65 -19.07
C LYS A 92 8.86 16.34 -19.79
N ALA A 93 8.19 16.09 -20.91
CA ALA A 93 8.52 15.00 -21.81
C ALA A 93 9.80 15.29 -22.61
N SER A 94 10.41 14.25 -23.19
CA SER A 94 11.64 14.38 -23.99
C SER A 94 11.50 15.28 -25.22
N ASN A 95 10.28 15.44 -25.74
CA ASN A 95 9.98 16.34 -26.87
C ASN A 95 9.55 17.76 -26.42
N GLY A 96 9.67 18.09 -25.13
CA GLY A 96 9.40 19.41 -24.55
C GLY A 96 7.94 19.65 -24.11
N GLU A 97 7.02 18.77 -24.49
CA GLU A 97 5.61 18.84 -24.06
C GLU A 97 5.48 18.74 -22.53
N THR A 98 4.46 19.42 -21.99
CA THR A 98 4.18 19.36 -20.55
C THR A 98 3.09 18.35 -20.28
N LEU A 99 3.41 17.35 -19.47
CA LEU A 99 2.49 16.30 -19.05
C LEU A 99 2.17 16.44 -17.57
N VAL A 100 1.09 15.80 -17.12
CA VAL A 100 0.72 15.65 -15.73
C VAL A 100 0.67 14.17 -15.40
N ALA A 101 1.52 13.76 -14.46
CA ALA A 101 1.69 12.37 -14.03
C ALA A 101 1.13 12.17 -12.61
N PRO A 102 0.60 10.97 -12.30
CA PRO A 102 0.24 10.61 -10.92
C PRO A 102 1.49 10.52 -10.05
N ASN A 103 1.34 10.77 -8.76
CA ASN A 103 2.44 10.83 -7.81
C ASN A 103 2.08 10.05 -6.51
N CYS A 104 3.06 9.77 -5.64
CA CYS A 104 2.86 9.03 -4.38
C CYS A 104 1.73 9.55 -3.48
N LEU A 105 1.43 10.85 -3.52
CA LEU A 105 0.41 11.46 -2.66
C LEU A 105 -1.02 11.09 -3.05
N GLN A 106 -1.24 10.42 -4.20
CA GLN A 106 -2.53 9.81 -4.52
C GLN A 106 -2.99 8.82 -3.43
N CYS A 107 -2.04 8.09 -2.85
CA CYS A 107 -2.28 7.07 -1.84
C CYS A 107 -1.79 7.49 -0.45
N HIS A 108 -0.69 8.22 -0.38
CA HIS A 108 0.01 8.54 0.87
C HIS A 108 -0.28 9.95 1.41
N ALA A 109 -1.36 10.60 0.95
CA ALA A 109 -1.89 11.79 1.59
C ALA A 109 -3.42 11.79 1.53
N GLN A 110 -4.03 12.33 2.57
CA GLN A 110 -5.47 12.48 2.65
C GLN A 110 -5.81 13.90 3.08
N VAL A 111 -6.87 14.46 2.50
CA VAL A 111 -7.51 15.65 3.06
C VAL A 111 -8.41 15.22 4.20
N PHE A 112 -8.19 15.76 5.39
CA PHE A 112 -8.99 15.51 6.58
C PHE A 112 -9.38 16.86 7.19
N GLU A 113 -10.68 17.10 7.38
CA GLU A 113 -11.22 18.38 7.87
C GLU A 113 -10.64 19.61 7.14
N ASP A 114 -10.65 19.56 5.80
CA ASP A 114 -10.15 20.61 4.90
C ASP A 114 -8.63 20.89 4.98
N GLN A 115 -7.86 19.99 5.58
CA GLN A 115 -6.40 20.06 5.64
C GLN A 115 -5.77 18.83 4.99
N LEU A 116 -4.78 19.06 4.12
CA LEU A 116 -4.00 17.97 3.54
C LEU A 116 -2.97 17.46 4.56
N ILE A 117 -3.04 16.18 4.87
CA ILE A 117 -2.11 15.50 5.77
C ILE A 117 -1.23 14.56 4.94
N ILE A 118 0.00 15.00 4.67
CA ILE A 118 0.99 14.15 3.99
C ILE A 118 1.46 13.05 4.94
N GLY A 119 1.44 11.82 4.45
CA GLY A 119 1.77 10.62 5.19
C GLY A 119 0.56 9.91 5.81
N LEU A 120 -0.64 10.48 5.74
CA LEU A 120 -1.89 9.80 6.06
C LEU A 120 -2.37 8.99 4.84
N GLY A 121 -2.64 7.70 5.01
CA GLY A 121 -3.21 6.85 3.97
C GLY A 121 -4.55 7.37 3.47
N ASN A 122 -4.75 7.39 2.16
CA ASN A 122 -5.96 7.91 1.54
C ASN A 122 -7.11 6.88 1.56
N SER A 123 -7.84 6.86 2.68
CA SER A 123 -9.05 6.07 2.83
C SER A 123 -10.25 6.61 2.03
N LEU A 124 -10.11 7.74 1.32
CA LEU A 124 -11.17 8.31 0.47
C LEU A 124 -10.97 8.03 -1.02
N ALA A 125 -9.90 7.31 -1.39
CA ALA A 125 -9.62 6.98 -2.77
C ALA A 125 -10.72 6.09 -3.38
N ASP A 126 -11.09 6.33 -4.64
CA ASP A 126 -12.07 5.51 -5.36
C ASP A 126 -11.39 4.81 -6.54
N PHE A 127 -11.14 3.51 -6.37
CA PHE A 127 -10.66 2.61 -7.41
C PHE A 127 -11.75 1.63 -7.88
N THR A 128 -13.03 1.95 -7.66
CA THR A 128 -14.14 1.10 -8.08
C THR A 128 -14.45 1.29 -9.56
N ARG A 129 -15.28 0.41 -10.16
CA ARG A 129 -15.71 0.52 -11.57
C ARG A 129 -16.52 1.79 -11.88
N SER A 130 -16.82 2.62 -10.87
CA SER A 130 -17.80 3.70 -10.98
C SER A 130 -17.32 4.99 -11.65
N GLN A 131 -16.02 5.27 -11.93
CA GLN A 131 -15.64 6.38 -12.84
C GLN A 131 -14.15 6.60 -13.25
N LYS A 132 -14.00 7.37 -14.36
CA LYS A 132 -12.84 8.08 -14.96
C LYS A 132 -11.79 7.30 -15.77
N LEU A 133 -11.23 6.21 -15.27
CA LEU A 133 -10.21 5.41 -16.00
C LEU A 133 -10.83 4.15 -16.60
N ASN A 134 -11.43 4.28 -17.78
CA ASN A 134 -11.86 3.11 -18.56
C ASN A 134 -11.19 3.12 -19.94
N THR A 135 -10.97 1.94 -20.50
CA THR A 135 -10.25 1.76 -21.77
C THR A 135 -10.88 2.57 -22.90
N ALA A 136 -12.22 2.62 -22.98
CA ALA A 136 -12.93 3.36 -24.01
C ALA A 136 -12.66 4.88 -23.99
N ASN A 137 -12.57 5.49 -22.81
CA ASN A 137 -12.25 6.90 -22.66
C ASN A 137 -10.79 7.18 -23.05
N ILE A 138 -9.87 6.28 -22.72
CA ILE A 138 -8.46 6.39 -23.09
C ILE A 138 -8.28 6.21 -24.60
N GLU A 139 -9.00 5.31 -25.25
CA GLU A 139 -8.99 5.14 -26.71
C GLU A 139 -9.55 6.37 -27.44
N LYS A 140 -10.62 6.97 -26.91
CA LYS A 140 -11.15 8.24 -27.44
C LYS A 140 -10.12 9.36 -27.31
N LEU A 141 -9.47 9.47 -26.15
CA LEU A 141 -8.40 10.45 -25.93
C LEU A 141 -7.23 10.22 -26.89
N GLU A 142 -6.80 8.97 -27.06
CA GLU A 142 -5.73 8.59 -27.98
C GLU A 142 -6.06 9.03 -29.41
N LYS A 143 -7.27 8.74 -29.90
CA LYS A 143 -7.72 9.16 -31.23
C LYS A 143 -7.74 10.68 -31.38
N LEU A 144 -8.23 11.38 -30.35
CA LEU A 144 -8.26 12.86 -30.33
C LEU A 144 -6.85 13.44 -30.44
N LEU A 145 -5.91 12.95 -29.64
CA LEU A 145 -4.52 13.43 -29.63
C LEU A 145 -3.80 13.09 -30.93
N LYS A 146 -3.94 11.87 -31.47
CA LYS A 146 -3.36 11.50 -32.77
C LYS A 146 -3.80 12.43 -33.90
N THR A 147 -5.07 12.83 -33.88
CA THR A 147 -5.66 13.66 -34.94
C THR A 147 -5.31 15.13 -34.80
N ASN A 148 -5.41 15.68 -33.57
CA ASN A 148 -5.38 17.13 -33.36
C ASN A 148 -4.10 17.65 -32.69
N ALA A 149 -3.34 16.79 -32.02
CA ALA A 149 -2.17 17.18 -31.24
C ALA A 149 -1.08 16.07 -31.27
N PRO A 150 -0.49 15.76 -32.44
CA PRO A 150 0.42 14.62 -32.62
C PRO A 150 1.66 14.67 -31.72
N LYS A 151 2.20 15.85 -31.40
CA LYS A 151 3.31 16.02 -30.46
C LYS A 151 2.92 15.66 -29.02
N GLN A 152 1.71 16.04 -28.60
CA GLN A 152 1.16 15.67 -27.29
C GLN A 152 0.86 14.16 -27.23
N TYR A 153 0.38 13.58 -28.33
CA TYR A 153 0.24 12.12 -28.43
C TYR A 153 1.59 11.42 -28.26
N GLU A 154 2.62 11.82 -29.00
CA GLU A 154 3.96 11.24 -28.90
C GLU A 154 4.48 11.26 -27.45
N ALA A 155 4.31 12.40 -26.77
CA ALA A 155 4.71 12.56 -25.37
C ALA A 155 3.93 11.65 -24.41
N SER A 156 2.62 11.51 -24.62
CA SER A 156 1.71 10.72 -23.77
C SER A 156 1.60 9.24 -24.14
N ALA A 157 2.11 8.81 -25.29
CA ALA A 157 1.91 7.47 -25.82
C ALA A 157 2.33 6.35 -24.84
N PRO A 158 3.48 6.42 -24.14
CA PRO A 158 3.83 5.40 -23.15
C PRO A 158 2.79 5.27 -22.04
N PHE A 159 2.30 6.40 -21.52
CA PHE A 159 1.28 6.42 -20.48
C PHE A 159 -0.06 5.88 -20.98
N ILE A 160 -0.50 6.30 -22.17
CA ILE A 160 -1.76 5.84 -22.78
C ILE A 160 -1.73 4.32 -23.02
N ASN A 161 -0.65 3.80 -23.59
CA ASN A 161 -0.52 2.38 -23.91
C ASN A 161 -0.54 1.52 -22.65
N ILE A 162 0.27 1.87 -21.65
CA ILE A 162 0.32 1.15 -20.38
C ILE A 162 -1.02 1.23 -19.66
N THR A 163 -1.65 2.41 -19.66
CA THR A 163 -2.98 2.61 -19.06
C THR A 163 -4.02 1.67 -19.66
N LYS A 164 -4.07 1.51 -20.99
CA LYS A 164 -4.99 0.57 -21.65
C LYS A 164 -4.75 -0.88 -21.22
N THR A 165 -3.49 -1.27 -21.01
CA THR A 165 -3.14 -2.62 -20.54
C THR A 165 -3.55 -2.86 -19.10
N ILE A 166 -3.33 -1.89 -18.20
CA ILE A 166 -3.57 -2.09 -16.76
C ILE A 166 -5.01 -1.83 -16.34
N ALA A 167 -5.72 -0.92 -17.01
CA ALA A 167 -7.06 -0.47 -16.59
C ALA A 167 -8.07 -1.61 -16.39
N PRO A 168 -8.14 -2.66 -17.25
CA PRO A 168 -9.07 -3.78 -17.05
C PRO A 168 -8.91 -4.54 -15.72
N TYR A 169 -7.74 -4.44 -15.08
CA TYR A 169 -7.36 -5.23 -13.91
C TYR A 169 -7.32 -4.43 -12.61
N LEU A 170 -7.59 -3.13 -12.63
CA LEU A 170 -7.39 -2.20 -11.51
C LEU A 170 -8.71 -1.66 -10.95
N PHE A 171 -9.62 -2.58 -10.61
CA PHE A 171 -10.90 -2.23 -9.99
C PHE A 171 -11.09 -2.93 -8.65
N ALA A 172 -11.18 -2.15 -7.58
CA ALA A 172 -11.57 -2.63 -6.27
C ALA A 172 -13.10 -2.82 -6.18
N GLU A 173 -13.53 -3.74 -5.33
CA GLU A 173 -14.96 -3.97 -5.05
C GLU A 173 -15.58 -2.83 -4.23
N VAL A 174 -14.76 -2.22 -3.35
CA VAL A 174 -15.17 -1.13 -2.47
C VAL A 174 -14.27 0.09 -2.63
N LYS A 175 -14.80 1.27 -2.27
CA LYS A 175 -14.04 2.52 -2.18
C LYS A 175 -13.10 2.49 -0.96
N GLY A 176 -12.18 3.43 -0.89
CA GLY A 176 -11.31 3.68 0.26
C GLY A 176 -10.24 2.63 0.52
N VAL A 177 -9.99 1.73 -0.44
CA VAL A 177 -8.91 0.76 -0.40
C VAL A 177 -7.97 0.97 -1.58
N ASN A 178 -6.71 0.57 -1.44
CA ASN A 178 -5.67 0.76 -2.43
C ASN A 178 -5.48 -0.49 -3.31
N VAL A 179 -5.14 -0.25 -4.58
CA VAL A 179 -4.86 -1.27 -5.60
C VAL A 179 -3.37 -1.32 -6.00
N ALA A 180 -2.48 -0.69 -5.22
CA ALA A 180 -1.06 -0.57 -5.53
C ALA A 180 -0.35 -1.93 -5.70
N ASP A 181 -0.64 -2.91 -4.86
CA ASP A 181 -0.06 -4.26 -4.97
C ASP A 181 -0.49 -4.94 -6.28
N ARG A 182 -1.75 -4.73 -6.68
CA ARG A 182 -2.28 -5.20 -7.97
C ARG A 182 -1.61 -4.50 -9.14
N LEU A 183 -1.45 -3.17 -9.07
CA LEU A 183 -0.72 -2.39 -10.07
C LEU A 183 0.70 -2.90 -10.22
N ALA A 184 1.42 -3.11 -9.13
CA ALA A 184 2.78 -3.65 -9.14
C ALA A 184 2.82 -5.03 -9.83
N ALA A 185 1.91 -5.94 -9.47
CA ALA A 185 1.84 -7.27 -10.09
C ALA A 185 1.63 -7.21 -11.61
N ILE A 186 0.76 -6.32 -12.11
CA ILE A 186 0.53 -6.16 -13.55
C ILE A 186 1.75 -5.53 -14.24
N LEU A 187 2.33 -4.47 -13.66
CA LEU A 187 3.48 -3.78 -14.26
C LEU A 187 4.69 -4.72 -14.38
N VAL A 188 4.98 -5.52 -13.34
CA VAL A 188 6.09 -6.48 -13.44
C VAL A 188 5.79 -7.61 -14.42
N ALA A 189 4.52 -8.00 -14.57
CA ALA A 189 4.14 -8.99 -15.57
C ALA A 189 4.46 -8.55 -17.00
N HIS A 190 4.52 -7.24 -17.24
CA HIS A 190 4.84 -6.65 -18.54
C HIS A 190 6.26 -6.08 -18.63
N ARG A 191 7.13 -6.28 -17.64
CA ARG A 191 8.48 -5.72 -17.65
C ARG A 191 9.54 -6.78 -17.52
N ASN A 192 10.63 -6.63 -18.28
CA ASN A 192 11.83 -7.42 -18.05
C ASN A 192 12.46 -7.03 -16.69
N PRO A 193 12.82 -8.00 -15.83
CA PRO A 193 13.29 -7.70 -14.47
C PRO A 193 14.62 -6.92 -14.43
N MET A 194 15.49 -7.07 -15.42
CA MET A 194 16.84 -6.50 -15.38
C MET A 194 16.97 -5.14 -16.08
N ASN A 195 16.14 -4.88 -17.08
CA ASN A 195 16.22 -3.64 -17.86
C ASN A 195 14.91 -2.84 -17.89
N PHE A 196 13.85 -3.36 -17.24
CA PHE A 196 12.51 -2.76 -17.18
C PHE A 196 11.84 -2.47 -18.52
N LYS A 197 12.37 -2.92 -19.66
CA LYS A 197 11.70 -2.74 -20.94
C LYS A 197 10.31 -3.37 -20.91
N TRP A 198 9.35 -2.62 -21.44
CA TRP A 198 7.95 -3.03 -21.54
C TRP A 198 7.74 -4.10 -22.61
N SER A 199 6.81 -5.01 -22.36
CA SER A 199 6.30 -6.02 -23.27
C SER A 199 4.79 -5.81 -23.42
N ASP A 200 4.29 -5.74 -24.66
CA ASP A 200 2.85 -5.60 -24.91
C ASP A 200 2.05 -6.85 -24.51
N THR A 201 2.73 -8.00 -24.40
CA THR A 201 2.18 -9.24 -23.84
C THR A 201 2.74 -9.50 -22.45
N ALA A 202 1.91 -10.09 -21.58
CA ALA A 202 2.34 -10.49 -20.25
C ALA A 202 3.41 -11.60 -20.36
N LEU A 203 4.55 -11.39 -19.70
CA LEU A 203 5.69 -12.31 -19.60
C LEU A 203 5.50 -13.37 -18.53
N MET A 204 4.48 -13.22 -17.68
CA MET A 204 4.09 -14.17 -16.64
C MET A 204 2.57 -14.09 -16.41
N PRO A 205 1.94 -15.13 -15.84
CA PRO A 205 0.52 -15.09 -15.49
C PRO A 205 0.21 -13.96 -14.50
N ILE A 206 -0.81 -13.18 -14.82
CA ILE A 206 -1.39 -12.18 -13.89
C ILE A 206 -2.43 -12.92 -13.05
N PRO A 207 -2.37 -12.87 -11.71
CA PRO A 207 -3.41 -13.47 -10.86
C PRO A 207 -4.80 -12.95 -11.24
N ASN A 208 -5.86 -13.73 -11.09
CA ASN A 208 -7.21 -13.24 -11.42
C ASN A 208 -7.74 -12.27 -10.35
N GLU A 209 -7.44 -12.56 -9.09
CA GLU A 209 -7.97 -11.85 -7.94
C GLU A 209 -7.19 -10.55 -7.65
N LEU A 210 -7.94 -9.50 -7.31
CA LEU A 210 -7.40 -8.28 -6.74
C LEU A 210 -7.59 -8.34 -5.24
N ILE A 211 -6.49 -8.30 -4.49
CA ILE A 211 -6.52 -8.22 -3.03
C ILE A 211 -6.13 -6.79 -2.65
N PRO A 212 -7.10 -5.95 -2.24
CA PRO A 212 -6.82 -4.57 -1.92
C PRO A 212 -6.18 -4.46 -0.55
N THR A 213 -5.44 -3.38 -0.34
CA THR A 213 -4.82 -3.07 0.96
C THR A 213 -5.12 -1.64 1.35
N ASP A 214 -5.20 -1.37 2.65
CA ASP A 214 -5.13 0.00 3.14
C ASP A 214 -3.71 0.56 2.92
N THR A 215 -3.52 1.87 3.05
CA THR A 215 -2.22 2.52 2.91
C THR A 215 -1.61 2.86 4.28
N PRO A 216 -0.51 2.19 4.71
CA PRO A 216 0.10 2.45 6.00
C PRO A 216 0.56 3.92 6.14
N PRO A 217 0.41 4.53 7.33
CA PRO A 217 0.91 5.88 7.55
C PRO A 217 2.43 5.97 7.46
N TRP A 218 2.94 6.94 6.70
CA TRP A 218 4.36 7.08 6.43
C TRP A 218 5.19 7.50 7.65
N TRP A 219 4.61 8.26 8.58
CA TRP A 219 5.30 8.66 9.81
C TRP A 219 5.72 7.48 10.70
N LEU A 220 5.18 6.28 10.44
CA LEU A 220 5.58 5.05 11.12
C LEU A 220 6.89 4.46 10.57
N LEU A 221 7.26 4.78 9.33
CA LEU A 221 8.35 4.10 8.61
C LEU A 221 9.71 4.23 9.32
N LYS A 222 9.96 5.36 9.99
CA LYS A 222 11.20 5.61 10.76
C LYS A 222 11.46 4.63 11.90
N LYS A 223 10.44 3.92 12.37
CA LYS A 223 10.58 2.87 13.41
C LYS A 223 10.72 1.47 12.80
N LYS A 224 10.35 1.27 11.54
CA LYS A 224 10.19 -0.05 10.92
C LYS A 224 11.49 -0.55 10.28
N ASN A 225 11.72 -1.86 10.37
CA ASN A 225 12.77 -2.61 9.67
C ASN A 225 12.26 -3.26 8.37
N ALA A 226 10.98 -3.06 8.05
CA ALA A 226 10.30 -3.64 6.92
C ALA A 226 9.21 -2.73 6.34
N MET A 227 9.03 -2.77 5.03
CA MET A 227 7.89 -2.14 4.36
C MET A 227 6.70 -3.10 4.23
N PHE A 228 5.52 -2.52 3.99
CA PHE A 228 4.23 -3.21 3.78
C PHE A 228 3.62 -3.85 5.03
N TYR A 229 2.33 -4.21 4.96
CA TYR A 229 1.56 -4.78 6.08
C TYR A 229 1.97 -6.22 6.43
N ASN A 230 2.25 -7.04 5.43
CA ASN A 230 2.81 -8.39 5.61
C ASN A 230 4.30 -8.37 6.00
N GLY A 231 4.90 -7.17 6.01
CA GLY A 231 6.30 -6.98 6.27
C GLY A 231 7.13 -7.87 5.36
N PHE A 232 6.94 -7.91 4.04
CA PHE A 232 7.82 -8.69 3.15
C PHE A 232 8.95 -7.86 2.51
N GLY A 233 8.86 -6.53 2.50
CA GLY A 233 9.87 -5.66 1.91
C GLY A 233 11.06 -5.52 2.85
N ARG A 234 12.23 -6.03 2.44
CA ARG A 234 13.50 -6.03 3.18
C ARG A 234 14.59 -5.32 2.38
N GLY A 235 15.61 -4.80 3.06
CA GLY A 235 16.73 -4.11 2.42
C GLY A 235 16.51 -2.59 2.35
N ASP A 236 16.97 -1.95 1.27
CA ASP A 236 16.86 -0.49 1.09
C ASP A 236 15.42 -0.05 0.81
N PHE A 237 14.88 0.87 1.62
CA PHE A 237 13.52 1.37 1.47
C PHE A 237 13.34 2.26 0.23
N GLY A 238 14.40 2.95 -0.21
CA GLY A 238 14.37 3.77 -1.42
C GLY A 238 13.99 2.97 -2.67
N ARG A 239 14.49 1.73 -2.79
CA ARG A 239 14.11 0.79 -3.85
C ARG A 239 12.61 0.50 -3.92
N PHE A 240 11.93 0.43 -2.78
CA PHE A 240 10.48 0.23 -2.74
C PHE A 240 9.70 1.53 -2.97
N LEU A 241 10.19 2.67 -2.44
CA LEU A 241 9.56 3.98 -2.65
C LEU A 241 9.46 4.34 -4.13
N MET A 242 10.49 3.98 -4.91
CA MET A 242 10.51 4.22 -6.35
C MET A 242 9.74 3.17 -7.18
N ALA A 243 9.07 2.18 -6.59
CA ALA A 243 8.37 1.14 -7.37
C ALA A 243 7.31 1.71 -8.33
N SER A 244 6.73 2.88 -8.00
CA SER A 244 5.82 3.61 -8.89
C SER A 244 6.45 4.07 -10.21
N ASN A 245 7.79 4.21 -10.27
CA ASN A 245 8.53 4.49 -11.51
C ASN A 245 8.26 3.44 -12.60
N LEU A 246 7.99 2.19 -12.20
CA LEU A 246 7.59 1.11 -13.13
C LEU A 246 6.34 1.44 -13.96
N LEU A 247 5.55 2.46 -13.60
CA LEU A 247 4.38 2.82 -14.39
C LEU A 247 4.76 3.22 -15.81
N THR A 248 5.77 4.07 -16.00
CA THR A 248 6.13 4.60 -17.34
C THR A 248 7.61 4.57 -17.65
N VAL A 249 8.44 3.97 -16.78
CA VAL A 249 9.88 3.87 -17.01
C VAL A 249 10.21 3.28 -18.38
N ARG A 250 11.19 3.85 -19.07
CA ARG A 250 11.70 3.29 -20.33
C ARG A 250 12.66 2.14 -20.11
N ASP A 251 13.64 2.36 -19.24
CA ASP A 251 14.63 1.37 -18.82
C ASP A 251 15.28 1.75 -17.47
N THR A 252 16.23 0.94 -17.01
CA THR A 252 16.89 1.13 -15.71
C THR A 252 17.81 2.35 -15.63
N SER A 253 18.15 3.04 -16.74
CA SER A 253 18.88 4.31 -16.66
C SER A 253 18.03 5.40 -16.04
N GLU A 254 16.75 5.46 -16.40
CA GLU A 254 15.77 6.37 -15.79
C GLU A 254 15.56 6.03 -14.32
N SER A 255 15.45 4.74 -13.98
CA SER A 255 15.35 4.31 -12.59
C SER A 255 16.57 4.71 -11.76
N ARG A 256 17.79 4.67 -12.31
CA ARG A 256 18.99 5.15 -11.59
C ARG A 256 18.87 6.63 -11.21
N SER A 257 18.44 7.49 -12.14
CA SER A 257 18.23 8.91 -11.85
C SER A 257 17.15 9.14 -10.79
N VAL A 258 16.06 8.35 -10.80
CA VAL A 258 15.03 8.45 -9.76
C VAL A 258 15.56 7.97 -8.40
N ASP A 259 16.36 6.90 -8.38
CA ASP A 259 16.95 6.32 -7.18
C ASP A 259 17.92 7.26 -6.45
N GLU A 260 18.59 8.15 -7.17
CA GLU A 260 19.48 9.19 -6.61
C GLU A 260 18.73 10.15 -5.67
N HIS A 261 17.43 10.38 -5.90
CA HIS A 261 16.60 11.24 -5.06
C HIS A 261 15.93 10.50 -3.88
N MET A 262 15.94 9.16 -3.86
CA MET A 262 15.25 8.39 -2.83
C MET A 262 15.79 8.57 -1.41
N PRO A 263 17.09 8.84 -1.16
CA PRO A 263 17.58 9.18 0.18
C PRO A 263 16.93 10.46 0.72
N ASP A 264 16.73 11.48 -0.12
CA ASP A 264 16.09 12.74 0.26
C ASP A 264 14.61 12.51 0.59
N VAL A 265 13.89 11.76 -0.27
CA VAL A 265 12.49 11.39 -0.03
C VAL A 265 12.35 10.58 1.27
N LEU A 266 13.26 9.63 1.53
CA LEU A 266 13.26 8.86 2.76
C LEU A 266 13.52 9.76 3.99
N ALA A 267 14.45 10.72 3.89
CA ALA A 267 14.71 11.69 4.94
C ALA A 267 13.46 12.55 5.24
N TYR A 268 12.74 12.98 4.20
CA TYR A 268 11.45 13.66 4.38
C TYR A 268 10.43 12.78 5.09
N ILE A 269 10.24 11.53 4.65
CA ILE A 269 9.32 10.58 5.28
C ILE A 269 9.67 10.35 6.76
N TYR A 270 10.97 10.26 7.09
CA TYR A 270 11.43 10.10 8.47
C TYR A 270 11.20 11.35 9.34
N SER A 271 11.14 12.53 8.73
CA SER A 271 10.82 13.79 9.42
C SER A 271 9.34 13.88 9.82
N LEU A 272 8.45 13.14 9.13
CA LEU A 272 7.01 13.21 9.36
C LEU A 272 6.63 12.82 10.80
N GLN A 273 5.67 13.57 11.33
CA GLN A 273 5.03 13.31 12.62
C GLN A 273 3.52 13.20 12.43
N PRO A 274 2.84 12.29 13.14
CA PRO A 274 1.39 12.26 13.11
C PRO A 274 0.81 13.56 13.71
N PRO A 275 -0.37 14.00 13.23
CA PRO A 275 -1.13 15.05 13.88
C PRO A 275 -1.46 14.69 15.33
N LYS A 276 -1.45 15.69 16.22
CA LYS A 276 -1.93 15.53 17.59
C LYS A 276 -3.45 15.34 17.59
N TYR A 277 -3.94 14.51 18.50
CA TYR A 277 -5.38 14.38 18.73
C TYR A 277 -5.96 15.74 19.16
N PRO A 278 -7.02 16.25 18.49
CA PRO A 278 -7.44 17.65 18.65
C PRO A 278 -8.46 17.88 19.77
N LYS A 279 -9.05 16.82 20.35
CA LYS A 279 -10.01 16.96 21.46
C LYS A 279 -9.32 16.83 22.81
N THR A 280 -10.04 17.21 23.86
CA THR A 280 -9.57 17.07 25.24
C THR A 280 -9.39 15.60 25.60
N ILE A 281 -8.26 15.26 26.23
CA ILE A 281 -7.97 13.91 26.71
C ILE A 281 -8.13 13.90 28.23
N ASP A 282 -8.97 13.01 28.76
CA ASP A 282 -8.99 12.68 30.19
C ASP A 282 -7.67 11.99 30.56
N GLN A 283 -6.79 12.73 31.23
CA GLN A 283 -5.46 12.26 31.60
C GLN A 283 -5.52 11.12 32.64
N SER A 284 -6.52 11.11 33.52
CA SER A 284 -6.69 10.03 34.51
C SER A 284 -7.08 8.74 33.83
N LEU A 285 -8.01 8.80 32.87
CA LEU A 285 -8.41 7.64 32.08
C LEU A 285 -7.28 7.17 31.15
N ALA A 286 -6.57 8.08 30.50
CA ALA A 286 -5.41 7.75 29.67
C ALA A 286 -4.29 7.07 30.47
N ALA A 287 -4.04 7.50 31.72
CA ALA A 287 -3.08 6.85 32.60
C ALA A 287 -3.50 5.41 32.96
N LYS A 288 -4.79 5.14 33.18
CA LYS A 288 -5.31 3.77 33.36
C LYS A 288 -5.15 2.95 32.07
N GLY A 289 -5.46 3.54 30.92
CA GLY A 289 -5.29 2.92 29.60
C GLY A 289 -3.84 2.54 29.32
N ARG A 290 -2.88 3.38 29.73
CA ARG A 290 -1.45 3.11 29.63
C ARG A 290 -1.04 1.82 30.33
N ILE A 291 -1.51 1.58 31.57
CA ILE A 291 -1.20 0.36 32.32
C ILE A 291 -1.72 -0.88 31.58
N ILE A 292 -2.93 -0.79 31.03
CA ILE A 292 -3.53 -1.88 30.24
C ILE A 292 -2.72 -2.12 28.97
N PHE A 293 -2.32 -1.05 28.28
CA PHE A 293 -1.55 -1.12 27.04
C PHE A 293 -0.18 -1.75 27.27
N GLU A 294 0.57 -1.29 28.27
CA GLU A 294 1.90 -1.83 28.63
C GLU A 294 1.83 -3.30 29.07
N LYS A 295 0.67 -3.75 29.58
CA LYS A 295 0.49 -5.15 29.97
C LYS A 295 0.10 -6.07 28.81
N ASN A 296 -0.68 -5.58 27.84
CA ASN A 296 -1.36 -6.46 26.88
C ASN A 296 -1.01 -6.18 25.41
N CYS A 297 -0.40 -5.04 25.09
CA CYS A 297 -0.24 -4.57 23.70
C CYS A 297 1.23 -4.31 23.33
N SER A 298 2.04 -3.83 24.28
CA SER A 298 3.40 -3.36 23.99
C SER A 298 4.36 -4.45 23.52
N ASP A 299 4.11 -5.72 23.84
CA ASP A 299 4.96 -6.83 23.40
C ASP A 299 5.03 -6.94 21.87
N CYS A 300 3.93 -6.58 21.18
CA CYS A 300 3.87 -6.55 19.72
C CYS A 300 4.05 -5.15 19.15
N HIS A 301 3.42 -4.14 19.77
CA HIS A 301 3.32 -2.79 19.23
C HIS A 301 4.40 -1.83 19.75
N GLY A 302 5.25 -2.27 20.67
CA GLY A 302 6.29 -1.46 21.28
C GLY A 302 5.81 -0.58 22.44
N THR A 303 6.76 0.18 22.98
CA THR A 303 6.56 1.15 24.07
C THR A 303 6.66 2.58 23.52
N TYR A 304 6.07 3.53 24.25
CA TYR A 304 5.91 4.91 23.79
C TYR A 304 6.45 5.92 24.83
N GLY A 305 6.88 7.08 24.35
CA GLY A 305 7.56 8.11 25.16
C GLY A 305 8.99 8.34 24.70
N ALA A 306 9.76 9.12 25.46
CA ALA A 306 11.13 9.53 25.10
C ALA A 306 12.08 8.35 24.82
N ASN A 307 11.88 7.23 25.53
CA ASN A 307 12.70 6.01 25.42
C ASN A 307 11.90 4.83 24.85
N GLY A 308 10.83 5.11 24.10
CA GLY A 308 9.99 4.07 23.50
C GLY A 308 10.77 3.23 22.49
N THR A 309 10.51 1.93 22.47
CA THR A 309 11.12 0.96 21.56
C THR A 309 10.05 0.26 20.73
N TYR A 310 10.37 -0.10 19.49
CA TYR A 310 9.47 -0.86 18.62
C TYR A 310 10.14 -2.18 18.22
N PRO A 311 9.52 -3.34 18.55
CA PRO A 311 10.21 -4.63 18.49
C PRO A 311 10.33 -5.21 17.07
N ASN A 312 9.67 -4.61 16.07
CA ASN A 312 9.75 -5.04 14.67
C ASN A 312 9.41 -6.53 14.47
N LEU A 313 8.24 -6.96 14.96
CA LEU A 313 7.82 -8.37 14.93
C LEU A 313 6.87 -8.66 13.78
N LEU A 314 7.12 -9.76 13.09
CA LEU A 314 6.15 -10.48 12.26
C LEU A 314 5.31 -11.39 13.16
N ILE A 315 4.00 -11.17 13.18
CA ILE A 315 3.04 -11.95 13.95
C ILE A 315 2.46 -13.05 13.06
N PRO A 316 2.65 -14.34 13.40
CA PRO A 316 2.13 -15.46 12.63
C PRO A 316 0.62 -15.43 12.47
N ALA A 317 0.13 -15.94 11.34
CA ALA A 317 -1.29 -16.09 11.02
C ALA A 317 -2.09 -16.80 12.13
N SER A 318 -1.49 -17.82 12.77
CA SER A 318 -2.07 -18.59 13.87
C SER A 318 -2.32 -17.75 15.13
N VAL A 319 -1.61 -16.63 15.28
CA VAL A 319 -1.74 -15.68 16.39
C VAL A 319 -2.64 -14.50 16.00
N ILE A 320 -2.32 -13.79 14.90
CA ILE A 320 -3.01 -12.53 14.54
C ILE A 320 -4.44 -12.74 14.02
N LYS A 321 -4.70 -13.86 13.33
CA LYS A 321 -6.03 -14.30 12.85
C LYS A 321 -6.87 -13.24 12.09
N THR A 322 -6.24 -12.23 11.51
CA THR A 322 -6.87 -11.30 10.56
C THR A 322 -6.99 -11.96 9.18
N ASP A 323 -7.65 -11.28 8.22
CA ASP A 323 -7.80 -11.80 6.84
C ASP A 323 -6.48 -12.34 6.27
N SER A 324 -6.59 -13.47 5.57
CA SER A 324 -5.43 -14.25 5.11
C SER A 324 -5.03 -14.02 3.66
N PHE A 325 -5.86 -13.30 2.89
CA PHE A 325 -5.72 -13.28 1.44
C PHE A 325 -4.40 -12.61 1.04
N LEU A 326 -4.05 -11.48 1.67
CA LEU A 326 -2.83 -10.74 1.32
C LEU A 326 -1.56 -11.59 1.48
N TYR A 327 -1.31 -12.18 2.65
CA TYR A 327 -0.08 -12.96 2.84
C TYR A 327 -0.11 -14.31 2.10
N LYS A 328 -1.27 -14.97 1.96
CA LYS A 328 -1.36 -16.25 1.22
C LYS A 328 -1.08 -16.06 -0.26
N SER A 329 -1.48 -14.92 -0.82
CA SER A 329 -1.27 -14.61 -2.24
C SER A 329 0.20 -14.65 -2.65
N ASN A 330 1.12 -14.28 -1.75
CA ASN A 330 2.57 -14.35 -1.98
C ASN A 330 3.07 -15.78 -2.22
N TYR A 331 2.42 -16.79 -1.63
CA TYR A 331 2.78 -18.19 -1.76
C TYR A 331 2.04 -18.87 -2.91
N SER A 332 0.78 -18.49 -3.15
CA SER A 332 0.00 -19.04 -4.26
C SER A 332 0.39 -18.44 -5.62
N ASN A 333 0.93 -17.22 -5.63
CA ASN A 333 1.38 -16.50 -6.82
C ASN A 333 2.82 -15.98 -6.65
N PRO A 334 3.82 -16.87 -6.55
CA PRO A 334 5.20 -16.47 -6.24
C PRO A 334 5.89 -15.74 -7.39
N GLN A 335 5.27 -15.64 -8.58
CA GLN A 335 5.89 -15.02 -9.76
C GLN A 335 6.29 -13.56 -9.52
N PHE A 336 5.51 -12.79 -8.75
CA PHE A 336 5.83 -11.42 -8.38
C PHE A 336 7.10 -11.36 -7.53
N VAL A 337 7.15 -12.16 -6.46
CA VAL A 337 8.29 -12.25 -5.54
C VAL A 337 9.56 -12.70 -6.28
N ASN A 338 9.42 -13.73 -7.13
CA ASN A 338 10.51 -14.26 -7.94
C ASN A 338 11.03 -13.24 -8.96
N TRP A 339 10.15 -12.49 -9.61
CA TRP A 339 10.53 -11.42 -10.52
C TRP A 339 11.30 -10.34 -9.78
N PHE A 340 10.75 -9.85 -8.64
CA PHE A 340 11.37 -8.77 -7.88
C PHE A 340 12.76 -9.18 -7.40
N ASN A 341 12.90 -10.39 -6.85
CA ASN A 341 14.17 -10.90 -6.32
C ASN A 341 15.21 -11.23 -7.40
N LYS A 342 14.84 -11.19 -8.68
CA LYS A 342 15.75 -11.32 -9.83
C LYS A 342 15.90 -10.02 -10.61
N SER A 343 15.36 -8.92 -10.09
CA SER A 343 15.27 -7.65 -10.80
C SER A 343 16.40 -6.72 -10.45
N TRP A 344 16.47 -5.61 -11.18
CA TRP A 344 17.37 -4.50 -10.87
C TRP A 344 17.25 -3.99 -9.41
N PHE A 345 16.08 -4.11 -8.77
CA PHE A 345 15.89 -3.69 -7.37
C PHE A 345 16.80 -4.41 -6.36
N THR A 346 17.32 -5.59 -6.71
CA THR A 346 18.19 -6.39 -5.83
C THR A 346 19.68 -6.24 -6.16
N THR A 347 20.04 -5.27 -7.00
CA THR A 347 21.41 -5.08 -7.50
C THR A 347 22.09 -3.85 -6.89
N GLY A 348 23.42 -3.77 -7.05
CA GLY A 348 24.24 -2.68 -6.53
C GLY A 348 24.42 -2.73 -5.01
N ASP A 349 24.86 -1.61 -4.43
CA ASP A 349 25.28 -1.54 -3.01
C ASP A 349 24.12 -1.38 -2.02
N HIS A 350 22.90 -1.20 -2.54
CA HIS A 350 21.68 -0.97 -1.76
C HIS A 350 20.54 -1.86 -2.27
N PRO A 351 20.67 -3.19 -2.15
CA PRO A 351 19.66 -4.11 -2.64
C PRO A 351 18.41 -4.12 -1.75
N ALA A 352 17.26 -4.30 -2.37
CA ALA A 352 16.02 -4.68 -1.72
C ALA A 352 15.67 -6.13 -2.04
N GLN A 353 14.78 -6.72 -1.25
CA GLN A 353 14.28 -8.08 -1.45
C GLN A 353 12.87 -8.22 -0.90
N LEU A 354 12.05 -9.04 -1.57
CA LEU A 354 10.79 -9.52 -1.03
C LEU A 354 10.99 -10.87 -0.32
N VAL A 355 10.65 -10.92 0.96
CA VAL A 355 10.75 -12.11 1.81
C VAL A 355 9.36 -12.40 2.39
N PRO A 356 8.57 -13.30 1.75
CA PRO A 356 7.22 -13.63 2.22
C PRO A 356 7.20 -14.18 3.63
N PHE A 357 6.16 -13.83 4.38
CA PHE A 357 5.87 -14.38 5.70
C PHE A 357 4.37 -14.72 5.82
N ASN A 358 4.05 -15.80 6.55
CA ASN A 358 2.69 -16.24 6.81
C ASN A 358 2.09 -15.46 8.00
N GLY A 359 1.81 -14.17 7.80
CA GLY A 359 1.30 -13.27 8.82
C GLY A 359 1.52 -11.79 8.51
N TYR A 360 1.46 -10.95 9.55
CA TYR A 360 1.53 -9.50 9.41
C TYR A 360 2.46 -8.85 10.43
N ILE A 361 2.96 -7.66 10.12
CA ILE A 361 3.65 -6.83 11.10
C ILE A 361 2.64 -6.19 12.06
N ALA A 362 2.93 -6.17 13.36
CA ALA A 362 2.19 -5.33 14.31
C ALA A 362 2.74 -3.89 14.19
N PRO A 363 2.02 -2.90 13.61
CA PRO A 363 2.60 -1.58 13.37
C PRO A 363 2.79 -0.77 14.67
N PRO A 364 3.70 0.22 14.71
CA PRO A 364 3.65 1.25 15.74
C PRO A 364 2.31 2.01 15.65
N LEU A 365 1.81 2.51 16.78
CA LEU A 365 0.47 3.09 16.90
C LEU A 365 0.48 4.62 17.00
N ASP A 366 1.60 5.26 16.68
CA ASP A 366 1.70 6.72 16.63
C ASP A 366 0.68 7.29 15.62
N GLY A 367 -0.20 8.18 16.06
CA GLY A 367 -1.22 8.77 15.20
C GLY A 367 -2.40 7.86 14.87
N ILE A 368 -2.54 6.70 15.51
CA ILE A 368 -3.62 5.73 15.22
C ILE A 368 -5.03 6.33 15.30
N TRP A 369 -5.20 7.43 16.04
CA TRP A 369 -6.48 8.11 16.20
C TRP A 369 -7.08 8.59 14.87
N ILE A 370 -6.28 8.85 13.81
CA ILE A 370 -6.74 9.40 12.52
C ILE A 370 -6.61 8.40 11.36
N THR A 371 -6.13 7.18 11.61
CA THR A 371 -5.78 6.22 10.55
C THR A 371 -6.86 5.18 10.31
N ALA A 372 -8.12 5.53 10.59
CA ALA A 372 -9.24 4.67 10.27
C ALA A 372 -9.50 4.64 8.74
N PRO A 373 -10.07 3.55 8.21
CA PRO A 373 -10.39 2.30 8.91
C PRO A 373 -9.15 1.48 9.27
N TYR A 374 -9.29 0.55 10.21
CA TYR A 374 -8.18 -0.23 10.77
C TYR A 374 -8.00 -1.59 10.09
N LEU A 375 -6.83 -2.20 10.35
CA LEU A 375 -6.29 -3.42 9.72
C LEU A 375 -5.76 -3.20 8.29
N HIS A 376 -5.05 -4.20 7.77
CA HIS A 376 -4.35 -4.11 6.49
C HIS A 376 -5.26 -3.94 5.27
N ASN A 377 -6.57 -4.19 5.43
CA ASN A 377 -7.60 -4.12 4.40
C ASN A 377 -8.66 -3.04 4.71
N GLY A 378 -8.47 -2.24 5.77
CA GLY A 378 -9.41 -1.19 6.16
C GLY A 378 -10.80 -1.71 6.52
N SER A 379 -10.91 -2.92 7.09
CA SER A 379 -12.21 -3.57 7.30
C SER A 379 -12.92 -3.17 8.61
N VAL A 380 -12.22 -2.53 9.56
CA VAL A 380 -12.76 -2.18 10.87
C VAL A 380 -12.93 -0.65 11.01
N PRO A 381 -14.14 -0.13 11.26
CA PRO A 381 -14.40 1.32 11.13
C PRO A 381 -13.88 2.19 12.28
N THR A 382 -13.80 1.65 13.51
CA THR A 382 -13.48 2.41 14.74
C THR A 382 -12.49 1.67 15.63
N LEU A 383 -11.74 2.41 16.47
CA LEU A 383 -10.83 1.81 17.46
C LEU A 383 -11.56 0.93 18.47
N GLU A 384 -12.77 1.32 18.85
CA GLU A 384 -13.60 0.54 19.78
C GLU A 384 -13.91 -0.85 19.21
N ALA A 385 -14.31 -0.93 17.93
CA ALA A 385 -14.52 -2.21 17.25
C ALA A 385 -13.21 -2.97 16.97
N LEU A 386 -12.07 -2.28 16.84
CA LEU A 386 -10.77 -2.92 16.73
C LEU A 386 -10.40 -3.65 18.02
N LEU A 387 -10.54 -2.96 19.16
CA LEU A 387 -10.22 -3.46 20.51
C LEU A 387 -11.22 -4.51 21.01
N ASN A 388 -12.50 -4.37 20.66
CA ASN A 388 -13.55 -5.33 21.00
C ASN A 388 -14.19 -5.92 19.74
N SER A 389 -13.70 -7.08 19.33
CA SER A 389 -14.16 -7.74 18.10
C SER A 389 -15.64 -8.11 18.09
N LYS A 390 -16.31 -8.17 19.25
CA LYS A 390 -17.76 -8.41 19.35
C LYS A 390 -18.59 -7.23 18.83
N LEU A 391 -17.98 -6.04 18.72
CA LEU A 391 -18.64 -4.82 18.22
C LEU A 391 -18.39 -4.60 16.73
N ARG A 392 -17.59 -5.45 16.07
CA ARG A 392 -17.34 -5.33 14.64
C ARG A 392 -18.63 -5.60 13.86
N PRO A 393 -19.14 -4.63 13.09
CA PRO A 393 -20.27 -4.89 12.21
C PRO A 393 -19.83 -5.88 11.13
N GLN A 394 -20.65 -6.88 10.79
CA GLN A 394 -20.31 -7.79 9.69
C GLN A 394 -20.23 -7.03 8.36
N TYR A 395 -21.20 -6.13 8.12
CA TYR A 395 -21.17 -5.19 7.01
C TYR A 395 -21.38 -3.78 7.52
N TRP A 396 -20.68 -2.81 6.92
CA TRP A 396 -20.88 -1.40 7.26
C TRP A 396 -20.66 -0.49 6.05
N SER A 397 -21.36 0.63 6.03
CA SER A 397 -21.22 1.66 5.00
C SER A 397 -20.90 3.02 5.61
N ARG A 398 -20.29 3.92 4.82
CA ARG A 398 -20.07 5.33 5.20
C ARG A 398 -20.32 6.24 4.00
N ASP A 399 -20.57 7.51 4.32
CA ASP A 399 -20.71 8.57 3.33
C ASP A 399 -19.31 9.01 2.84
N PHE A 400 -19.07 8.91 1.53
CA PHE A 400 -17.82 9.35 0.90
C PHE A 400 -17.90 10.79 0.37
N ASP A 401 -19.10 11.31 0.16
CA ASP A 401 -19.32 12.68 -0.32
C ASP A 401 -19.22 13.66 0.86
N HIS A 402 -19.71 13.23 2.04
CA HIS A 402 -19.64 13.98 3.29
C HIS A 402 -19.10 13.11 4.45
N PRO A 403 -17.82 12.70 4.42
CA PRO A 403 -17.26 11.82 5.42
C PRO A 403 -17.24 12.48 6.81
N GLN A 404 -17.72 11.75 7.83
CA GLN A 404 -17.75 12.21 9.22
C GLN A 404 -16.87 11.34 10.11
N TYR A 405 -16.12 11.97 11.02
CA TYR A 405 -15.27 11.28 11.97
C TYR A 405 -15.91 11.23 13.36
N ASP A 406 -15.82 10.08 14.02
CA ASP A 406 -16.11 9.90 15.44
C ASP A 406 -14.81 10.09 16.22
N TYR A 407 -14.79 11.08 17.12
CA TYR A 407 -13.64 11.36 17.98
C TYR A 407 -13.69 10.62 19.31
N ASP A 408 -14.89 10.22 19.76
CA ASP A 408 -15.09 9.49 21.02
C ASP A 408 -14.73 8.02 20.83
N ASN A 409 -15.06 7.46 19.66
CA ASN A 409 -14.57 6.17 19.18
C ASN A 409 -13.76 6.40 17.89
N PRO A 410 -12.48 6.83 17.99
CA PRO A 410 -11.68 7.25 16.84
C PRO A 410 -11.88 6.35 15.62
N GLY A 411 -12.47 6.92 14.56
CA GLY A 411 -12.94 6.16 13.42
C GLY A 411 -13.90 6.92 12.53
N TRP A 412 -14.31 6.28 11.43
CA TRP A 412 -15.36 6.84 10.57
C TRP A 412 -16.72 6.56 11.19
N LYS A 413 -17.61 7.57 11.19
CA LYS A 413 -19.03 7.30 11.42
C LYS A 413 -19.55 6.41 10.30
N TYR A 414 -20.28 5.37 10.69
CA TYR A 414 -20.75 4.35 9.78
C TYR A 414 -22.18 3.94 10.10
N LYS A 415 -22.82 3.28 9.13
CA LYS A 415 -24.08 2.56 9.32
C LYS A 415 -23.82 1.07 9.20
N ALA A 416 -24.25 0.29 10.20
CA ALA A 416 -24.24 -1.16 10.08
C ALA A 416 -25.26 -1.59 9.03
N GLU A 417 -24.87 -2.55 8.19
CA GLU A 417 -25.72 -3.08 7.13
C GLU A 417 -25.93 -4.58 7.34
N GLU A 418 -27.05 -5.11 6.82
CA GLU A 418 -27.35 -6.55 6.90
C GLU A 418 -26.70 -7.35 5.77
N LYS A 419 -26.32 -6.67 4.67
CA LYS A 419 -25.74 -7.28 3.46
C LYS A 419 -24.94 -6.25 2.66
N PRO A 420 -24.08 -6.68 1.71
CA PRO A 420 -23.43 -5.77 0.76
C PRO A 420 -24.49 -5.04 -0.09
N LEU A 421 -24.49 -3.71 -0.06
CA LEU A 421 -25.46 -2.89 -0.82
C LEU A 421 -24.85 -2.27 -2.06
N ASN A 422 -23.63 -1.77 -1.96
CA ASN A 422 -22.94 -1.03 -3.02
C ASN A 422 -21.42 -0.99 -2.74
N THR A 423 -20.67 -0.27 -3.57
CA THR A 423 -19.22 -0.11 -3.45
C THR A 423 -18.76 0.71 -2.23
N SER A 424 -19.68 1.20 -1.41
CA SER A 424 -19.38 1.86 -0.13
C SER A 424 -19.65 0.94 1.08
N THR A 425 -20.05 -0.32 0.84
CA THR A 425 -20.31 -1.31 1.89
C THR A 425 -19.12 -2.25 2.06
N TYR A 426 -18.48 -2.20 3.23
CA TYR A 426 -17.36 -3.04 3.62
C TYR A 426 -17.84 -4.33 4.29
N ASN A 427 -16.98 -5.36 4.27
CA ASN A 427 -17.12 -6.61 5.02
C ASN A 427 -15.95 -6.69 6.01
N THR A 428 -16.22 -6.96 7.28
CA THR A 428 -15.22 -6.87 8.37
C THR A 428 -14.37 -8.11 8.58
#